data_AF-A0A426XTK6-F1
#
_entry.id   AF-A0A426XTK6-F1
#
_cell.length_a   1.000
_cell.length_b   1.000
_cell.length_c   1.000
_cell.angle_alpha   90.00
_cell.angle_beta   90.00
_cell.angle_gamma   90.00
#
_symmetry.space_group_name_H-M   'P 1'
#
loop_
_entity.id
_entity.type
_entity.pdbx_description
1 polymer ?
#
loop_
_entity_poly.entity_id
_entity_poly.type
_entity_poly.pdbx_seq_one_letter_code
_entity_poly.pdbx_strand_id
1 'polypeptide(L)'
;MREDGASDKPLDLTVMNRMKQFRAMNKLKKVALKVVAESLSEEEIMGLKEMFKSMDIDNSGTITFEELKAGLPKLGNLGINIPESEIRQLMEAADVDGNGSIDYIEFITATMHMNRMEREDHLYKAFEYFDKDKSG
;
A
#
# COMPACT_ATOMS: atom_id res chain seq x y z
N MET A 1 -30.54 -13.01 2.73
CA MET A 1 -29.46 -13.16 1.73
C MET A 1 -28.35 -12.22 2.17
N ARG A 2 -27.13 -12.74 2.39
CA ARG A 2 -25.98 -11.94 2.78
C ARG A 2 -25.45 -11.28 1.51
N GLU A 3 -25.55 -9.96 1.45
CA GLU A 3 -24.98 -9.18 0.36
C GLU A 3 -23.49 -9.00 0.65
N ASP A 4 -22.68 -9.97 0.22
CA ASP A 4 -21.25 -9.79 0.00
C ASP A 4 -21.08 -8.89 -1.24
N GLY A 5 -21.48 -7.63 -1.09
CA GLY A 5 -21.29 -6.58 -2.08
C GLY A 5 -19.83 -6.18 -2.07
N ALA A 6 -19.02 -6.88 -2.85
CA ALA A 6 -17.73 -6.37 -3.31
C ALA A 6 -17.97 -4.96 -3.85
N SER A 7 -17.53 -3.96 -3.08
CA SER A 7 -17.79 -2.56 -3.39
C SER A 7 -17.07 -2.22 -4.70
N ASP A 8 -17.84 -2.08 -5.77
CA ASP A 8 -17.48 -1.46 -7.07
C ASP A 8 -17.13 0.03 -6.91
N LYS A 9 -16.32 0.36 -5.90
CA LYS A 9 -15.60 1.63 -5.86
C LYS A 9 -14.42 1.49 -6.82
N PRO A 10 -14.08 2.53 -7.59
CA PRO A 10 -12.86 2.52 -8.38
C PRO A 10 -11.71 2.07 -7.46
N LEU A 11 -11.02 1.00 -7.84
CA LEU A 11 -9.85 0.45 -7.13
C LEU A 11 -8.86 1.55 -6.73
N ASP A 12 -8.86 2.63 -7.48
CA ASP A 12 -7.99 3.79 -7.41
C ASP A 12 -8.29 4.79 -6.29
N LEU A 13 -9.53 5.28 -6.14
CA LEU A 13 -9.91 6.08 -4.97
C LEU A 13 -9.65 5.31 -3.67
N THR A 14 -9.77 3.98 -3.75
CA THR A 14 -9.52 3.10 -2.62
C THR A 14 -8.03 3.07 -2.27
N VAL A 15 -7.13 3.04 -3.25
CA VAL A 15 -5.67 3.06 -3.05
C VAL A 15 -5.21 4.39 -2.46
N MET A 16 -5.65 5.52 -3.00
CA MET A 16 -5.31 6.84 -2.44
C MET A 16 -5.82 7.01 -0.99
N ASN A 17 -7.05 6.56 -0.71
CA ASN A 17 -7.58 6.61 0.65
C ASN A 17 -6.77 5.73 1.61
N ARG A 18 -6.28 4.56 1.16
CA ARG A 18 -5.41 3.70 1.96
C ARG A 18 -4.07 4.35 2.25
N MET A 19 -3.42 4.99 1.27
CA MET A 19 -2.16 5.70 1.49
C MET A 19 -2.32 6.88 2.46
N LYS A 20 -3.43 7.63 2.37
CA LYS A 20 -3.78 8.68 3.34
C LYS A 20 -3.99 8.12 4.74
N GLN A 21 -4.67 6.97 4.86
CA GLN A 21 -4.87 6.29 6.14
C GLN A 21 -3.56 5.76 6.70
N PHE A 22 -2.69 5.17 5.87
CA PHE A 22 -1.37 4.69 6.24
C PHE A 22 -0.53 5.81 6.85
N ARG A 23 -0.56 7.01 6.26
CA ARG A 23 0.09 8.20 6.83
C ARG A 23 -0.34 8.50 8.27
N ALA A 24 -1.64 8.39 8.54
CA ALA A 24 -2.22 8.68 9.86
C ALA A 24 -1.96 7.57 10.90
N MET A 25 -1.37 6.43 10.51
CA MET A 25 -1.10 5.33 11.43
C MET A 25 0.15 5.58 12.27
N ASN A 26 0.12 5.07 13.51
CA ASN A 26 1.31 5.03 14.37
C ASN A 26 2.35 4.02 13.87
N LYS A 27 3.58 4.15 14.37
CA LYS A 27 4.71 3.31 13.94
C LYS A 27 4.45 1.81 14.13
N LEU A 28 3.77 1.41 15.22
CA LEU A 28 3.46 0.00 15.48
C LEU A 28 2.57 -0.59 14.38
N LYS A 29 1.50 0.11 14.00
CA LYS A 29 0.59 -0.32 12.94
C LYS A 29 1.30 -0.37 11.58
N LYS A 30 2.19 0.58 11.29
CA LYS A 30 2.99 0.59 10.06
C LYS A 30 3.93 -0.61 9.96
N VAL A 31 4.62 -0.94 11.06
CA VAL A 31 5.50 -2.12 11.08
C VAL A 31 4.70 -3.41 10.97
N ALA A 32 3.55 -3.52 11.65
CA ALA A 32 2.66 -4.68 11.51
C ALA A 32 2.17 -4.85 10.05
N LEU A 33 1.80 -3.76 9.38
CA LEU A 33 1.44 -3.77 7.96
C LEU A 33 2.57 -4.28 7.07
N LYS A 34 3.80 -3.84 7.31
CA LYS A 34 4.98 -4.27 6.54
C LYS A 34 5.19 -5.78 6.64
N VAL A 35 5.13 -6.32 7.86
CA VAL A 35 5.27 -7.77 8.11
C VAL A 35 4.17 -8.55 7.38
N VAL A 36 2.94 -8.05 7.40
CA VAL A 36 1.84 -8.69 6.68
C VAL A 36 2.10 -8.65 5.18
N ALA A 37 2.51 -7.50 4.63
CA ALA A 37 2.81 -7.32 3.21
C ALA A 37 3.86 -8.31 2.71
N GLU A 38 4.92 -8.53 3.49
CA GLU A 38 5.98 -9.50 3.19
C GLU A 38 5.51 -10.96 3.23
N SER A 39 4.36 -11.24 3.86
CA SER A 39 3.81 -12.58 4.07
C SER A 39 2.64 -12.94 3.15
N LEU A 40 2.22 -12.03 2.26
CA LEU A 40 1.13 -12.22 1.30
C LEU A 40 1.55 -13.16 0.18
N SER A 41 0.60 -13.93 -0.36
CA SER A 41 0.88 -14.78 -1.53
C SER A 41 0.99 -13.95 -2.81
N GLU A 42 1.67 -14.49 -3.82
CA GLU A 42 1.84 -13.82 -5.12
C GLU A 42 0.48 -13.51 -5.79
N GLU A 43 -0.51 -14.39 -5.63
CA GLU A 43 -1.88 -14.22 -6.13
C GLU A 43 -2.58 -13.02 -5.45
N GLU A 44 -2.33 -12.81 -4.16
CA GLU A 44 -2.95 -11.73 -3.39
C GLU A 44 -2.38 -10.35 -3.74
N ILE A 45 -1.13 -10.31 -4.18
CA ILE A 45 -0.43 -9.08 -4.58
C ILE A 45 -0.33 -8.90 -6.10
N MET A 46 -0.76 -9.85 -6.91
CA MET A 46 -0.62 -9.82 -8.38
C MET A 46 -1.17 -8.53 -8.99
N GLY A 47 -2.39 -8.10 -8.61
CA GLY A 47 -2.95 -6.83 -9.08
C GLY A 47 -2.17 -5.60 -8.63
N LEU A 48 -1.60 -5.62 -7.42
CA LEU A 48 -0.75 -4.54 -6.93
C LEU A 48 0.62 -4.54 -7.63
N LYS A 49 1.14 -5.71 -8.02
CA LYS A 49 2.37 -5.88 -8.79
C LYS A 49 2.25 -5.30 -10.20
N GLU A 50 1.12 -5.53 -10.86
CA GLU A 50 0.83 -4.92 -12.16
C GLU A 50 0.70 -3.40 -12.06
N MET A 51 0.09 -2.91 -10.98
CA MET A 51 -0.01 -1.47 -10.71
C MET A 51 1.35 -0.83 -10.42
N PHE A 52 2.22 -1.50 -9.65
CA PHE A 52 3.58 -1.03 -9.40
C PHE A 52 4.36 -0.90 -10.72
N LYS A 53 4.33 -1.95 -11.54
CA LYS A 53 5.00 -1.97 -12.85
C LYS A 53 4.47 -0.93 -13.84
N SER A 54 3.21 -0.52 -13.72
CA SER A 54 2.67 0.52 -14.60
C SER A 54 3.09 1.93 -14.19
N MET A 55 3.56 2.10 -12.94
CA MET A 55 4.10 3.35 -12.41
C MET A 55 5.62 3.45 -12.52
N ASP A 56 6.34 2.34 -12.31
CA ASP A 56 7.79 2.21 -12.51
C ASP A 56 8.11 2.18 -14.02
N ILE A 57 8.19 3.36 -14.63
CA ILE A 57 8.27 3.52 -16.10
C ILE A 57 9.65 3.06 -16.58
N ASP A 58 10.69 3.36 -15.81
CA ASP A 58 12.06 3.01 -16.15
C ASP A 58 12.47 1.59 -15.72
N ASN A 59 11.60 0.88 -15.00
CA ASN A 59 11.83 -0.45 -14.43
C ASN A 59 13.04 -0.47 -13.47
N SER A 60 13.25 0.61 -12.72
CA SER A 60 14.30 0.71 -11.70
C SER A 60 14.04 -0.18 -10.49
N GLY A 61 12.80 -0.67 -10.32
CA GLY A 61 12.36 -1.40 -9.14
C GLY A 61 11.94 -0.49 -7.99
N THR A 62 11.84 0.82 -8.23
CA THR A 62 11.37 1.83 -7.28
C THR A 62 10.50 2.86 -8.00
N ILE A 63 9.56 3.48 -7.29
CA ILE A 63 8.73 4.57 -7.84
C ILE A 63 9.26 5.89 -7.32
N THR A 64 9.78 6.72 -8.22
CA THR A 64 10.22 8.09 -7.89
C THR A 64 9.04 9.05 -7.75
N PHE A 65 9.30 10.26 -7.25
CA PHE A 65 8.28 11.30 -7.14
C PHE A 65 7.63 11.65 -8.49
N GLU A 66 8.43 11.74 -9.54
CA GLU A 66 7.94 12.07 -10.89
C GLU A 66 7.12 10.93 -11.49
N GLU A 67 7.53 9.68 -11.24
CA GLU A 67 6.76 8.50 -11.64
C GLU A 67 5.46 8.36 -10.87
N LEU A 68 5.47 8.63 -9.56
CA LEU A 68 4.26 8.69 -8.75
C LEU A 68 3.31 9.77 -9.26
N LYS A 69 3.84 10.96 -9.59
CA LYS A 69 3.07 12.09 -10.13
C LYS A 69 2.47 11.79 -11.51
N ALA A 70 3.22 11.11 -12.38
CA ALA A 70 2.76 10.73 -13.71
C ALA A 70 1.85 9.49 -13.69
N GLY A 71 2.05 8.60 -12.72
CA GLY A 71 1.40 7.30 -12.58
C GLY A 71 0.07 7.37 -11.84
N LEU A 72 -0.02 8.14 -10.77
CA LEU A 72 -1.25 8.27 -9.97
C LEU A 72 -2.49 8.71 -10.78
N PRO A 73 -2.41 9.68 -11.72
CA PRO A 73 -3.58 10.05 -12.54
C PRO A 73 -3.97 8.98 -13.58
N LYS A 74 -3.04 8.08 -13.92
CA LYS A 74 -3.24 6.97 -14.86
C LYS A 74 -3.76 5.72 -14.16
N LEU A 75 -3.49 5.58 -12.86
CA LEU A 75 -4.22 4.66 -12.01
C LEU A 75 -5.73 4.92 -12.22
N GLY A 76 -6.51 3.85 -12.33
CA GLY A 76 -7.98 3.85 -12.33
C GLY A 76 -8.76 4.75 -13.30
N ASN A 77 -8.14 5.28 -14.36
CA ASN A 77 -8.77 6.23 -15.28
C ASN A 77 -9.37 7.46 -14.56
N LEU A 78 -8.81 7.88 -13.42
CA LEU A 78 -9.42 8.99 -12.67
C LEU A 78 -9.46 10.28 -13.49
N GLY A 79 -8.45 10.54 -14.34
CA GLY A 79 -8.38 11.80 -15.10
C GLY A 79 -8.39 13.04 -14.19
N ILE A 80 -8.14 12.84 -12.89
CA ILE A 80 -8.12 13.89 -11.88
C ILE A 80 -6.70 14.42 -11.81
N ASN A 81 -6.57 15.74 -11.93
CA ASN A 81 -5.32 16.41 -11.67
C ASN A 81 -5.09 16.47 -10.15
N ILE A 82 -4.23 15.60 -9.63
CA ILE A 82 -3.91 15.55 -8.20
C ILE A 82 -2.90 16.68 -7.90
N PRO A 83 -3.15 17.55 -6.92
CA PRO A 83 -2.21 18.59 -6.54
C PRO A 83 -0.84 18.01 -6.14
N GLU A 84 0.24 18.68 -6.55
CA GLU A 84 1.61 18.23 -6.24
C GLU A 84 1.86 18.10 -4.73
N SER A 85 1.26 18.98 -3.93
CA SER A 85 1.30 18.93 -2.46
C SER A 85 0.69 17.64 -1.90
N GLU A 86 -0.31 17.09 -2.57
CA GLU A 86 -0.97 15.85 -2.16
C GLU A 86 -0.11 14.64 -2.56
N ILE A 87 0.48 14.66 -3.76
CA ILE A 87 1.44 13.64 -4.21
C ILE A 87 2.66 13.60 -3.27
N ARG A 88 3.17 14.76 -2.84
CA ARG A 88 4.26 14.85 -1.88
C ARG A 88 3.91 14.22 -0.54
N GLN A 89 2.68 14.43 -0.06
CA GLN A 89 2.21 13.79 1.16
C GLN A 89 2.03 12.27 1.01
N LEU A 90 1.68 11.79 -0.18
CA LEU A 90 1.61 10.35 -0.47
C LEU A 90 3.00 9.72 -0.50
N MET A 91 3.97 10.40 -1.11
CA MET A 91 5.37 10.01 -1.11
C MET A 91 5.90 9.90 0.32
N GLU A 92 5.80 10.96 1.11
CA GLU A 92 6.22 10.98 2.53
C GLU A 92 5.54 9.92 3.40
N ALA A 93 4.34 9.46 3.00
CA ALA A 93 3.63 8.42 3.71
C ALA A 93 4.15 7.02 3.40
N ALA A 94 4.50 6.77 2.14
CA ALA A 94 4.87 5.47 1.61
C ALA A 94 6.38 5.20 1.68
N ASP A 95 7.21 6.22 1.51
CA ASP A 95 8.67 6.17 1.69
C ASP A 95 8.99 6.05 3.20
N VAL A 96 9.15 4.82 3.68
CA VAL A 96 9.33 4.50 5.11
C VAL A 96 10.79 4.64 5.50
N ASP A 97 11.72 4.35 4.58
CA ASP A 97 13.16 4.44 4.82
C ASP A 97 13.74 5.84 4.57
N GLY A 98 13.00 6.72 3.89
CA GLY A 98 13.35 8.11 3.63
C GLY A 98 14.34 8.29 2.47
N ASN A 99 14.45 7.33 1.56
CA ASN A 99 15.41 7.36 0.46
C ASN A 99 14.94 8.22 -0.74
N GLY A 100 13.69 8.70 -0.72
CA GLY A 100 13.11 9.55 -1.77
C GLY A 100 12.44 8.79 -2.92
N SER A 101 12.34 7.46 -2.83
CA SER A 101 11.57 6.60 -3.73
C SER A 101 10.76 5.58 -2.93
N ILE A 102 9.79 4.95 -3.59
CA ILE A 102 8.94 3.92 -2.97
C ILE A 102 9.35 2.58 -3.56
N ASP A 103 9.91 1.69 -2.74
CA ASP A 103 10.21 0.34 -3.18
C ASP A 103 8.93 -0.52 -3.31
N TYR A 104 9.09 -1.71 -3.90
CA TYR A 104 7.97 -2.63 -4.08
C TYR A 104 7.24 -2.98 -2.77
N ILE A 105 7.97 -3.27 -1.69
CA ILE A 105 7.39 -3.65 -0.40
C ILE A 105 6.68 -2.45 0.23
N GLU A 106 7.27 -1.26 0.16
CA GLU A 106 6.67 -0.02 0.62
C GLU A 106 5.37 0.30 -0.12
N PHE A 107 5.36 0.10 -1.43
CA PHE A 107 4.17 0.27 -2.25
C PHE A 107 3.05 -0.71 -1.84
N ILE A 108 3.36 -2.00 -1.69
CA ILE A 108 2.35 -2.98 -1.23
C ILE A 108 1.84 -2.58 0.16
N THR A 109 2.74 -2.23 1.08
CA THR A 109 2.42 -1.84 2.45
C THR A 109 1.48 -0.62 2.49
N ALA A 110 1.74 0.39 1.66
CA ALA A 110 0.96 1.62 1.60
C ALA A 110 -0.40 1.46 0.88
N THR A 111 -0.50 0.49 -0.05
CA THR A 111 -1.71 0.26 -0.87
C THR A 111 -2.58 -0.90 -0.38
N MET A 112 -2.13 -1.65 0.63
CA MET A 112 -2.87 -2.75 1.25
C MET A 112 -4.19 -2.29 1.89
N HIS A 113 -5.26 -3.05 1.65
CA HIS A 113 -6.55 -2.80 2.28
C HIS A 113 -6.52 -3.17 3.77
N MET A 114 -6.97 -2.28 4.65
CA MET A 114 -7.09 -2.57 6.10
C MET A 114 -7.91 -3.83 6.40
N ASN A 115 -8.96 -4.13 5.62
CA ASN A 115 -9.75 -5.36 5.76
C ASN A 115 -8.94 -6.65 5.55
N ARG A 116 -7.81 -6.60 4.83
CA ARG A 116 -6.89 -7.74 4.73
C ARG A 116 -6.08 -7.94 6.00
N MET A 117 -5.93 -6.94 6.87
CA MET A 117 -5.32 -7.10 8.19
C MET A 117 -6.27 -7.74 9.20
N GLU A 118 -7.57 -7.45 9.10
CA GLU A 118 -8.58 -8.01 10.01
C GLU A 118 -8.78 -9.52 9.83
N ARG A 119 -8.16 -10.12 8.80
CA ARG A 119 -8.05 -11.58 8.71
C ARG A 119 -7.09 -12.06 9.80
N GLU A 120 -7.62 -12.90 10.67
CA GLU A 120 -6.97 -13.44 11.87
C GLU A 120 -5.55 -13.98 11.59
N ASP A 121 -5.36 -14.66 10.47
CA ASP A 121 -4.07 -15.21 10.02
C ASP A 121 -2.96 -14.14 9.84
N HIS A 122 -3.33 -12.94 9.41
CA HIS A 122 -2.39 -11.84 9.18
C HIS A 122 -2.04 -11.11 10.48
N LEU A 123 -3.03 -10.93 11.36
CA LEU A 123 -2.81 -10.41 12.71
C LEU A 123 -1.92 -11.34 13.52
N TYR A 124 -2.12 -12.65 13.41
CA TYR A 124 -1.30 -13.65 14.08
C TYR A 124 0.15 -13.62 13.61
N LYS A 125 0.40 -13.52 12.29
CA LYS A 125 1.77 -13.38 11.75
C LYS A 125 2.46 -12.09 12.20
N ALA A 126 1.74 -10.96 12.21
CA ALA A 126 2.27 -9.72 12.74
C ALA A 126 2.61 -9.86 14.23
N PHE A 127 1.77 -10.56 14.99
CA PHE A 127 1.98 -10.83 16.40
C PHE A 127 3.21 -11.73 16.63
N GLU A 128 3.35 -12.87 15.95
CA GLU A 128 4.54 -13.75 16.04
C GLU A 128 5.84 -13.03 15.64
N TYR A 129 5.78 -12.06 14.73
CA TYR A 129 6.95 -11.27 14.40
C TYR A 129 7.44 -10.44 15.59
N PHE A 130 6.51 -9.83 16.35
CA PHE A 130 6.83 -9.01 17.52
C PHE A 130 7.09 -9.83 18.80
N ASP A 131 6.33 -10.91 19.00
CA ASP A 131 6.40 -11.78 20.17
C ASP A 131 7.56 -12.78 20.05
N LYS A 132 8.79 -12.28 20.17
CA LYS A 132 10.01 -13.09 20.07
C LYS A 132 10.19 -14.07 21.23
N ASP A 133 9.59 -13.80 22.38
CA ASP A 133 9.70 -14.64 23.58
C ASP A 133 8.47 -15.54 23.82
N LYS A 134 7.48 -15.50 22.92
CA LYS A 134 6.23 -16.27 23.00
C LYS A 134 5.44 -15.99 24.29
N SER A 135 5.53 -14.75 24.77
CA SER A 135 4.90 -14.36 26.03
C SER A 135 3.39 -14.15 25.91
N GLY A 136 2.86 -13.99 24.70
CA GLY A 136 1.42 -13.78 24.45
C GLY A 136 0.93 -12.42 24.96
#